data_AF-A0A4Q3DFW8-F1
#
_entry.id   AF-A0A4Q3DFW8-F1
#
_cell.length_a   1.000
_cell.length_b   1.000
_cell.length_c   1.000
_cell.angle_alpha   90.00
_cell.angle_beta   90.00
_cell.angle_gamma   90.00
#
_symmetry.space_group_name_H-M   'P 1'
#
loop_
_entity.id
_entity.type
_entity.pdbx_description
1 polymer ?
#
loop_
_entity_poly.entity_id
_entity_poly.type
_entity_poly.pdbx_seq_one_letter_code
_entity_poly.pdbx_strand_id
1 'polypeptide(L)'
;MEIVRLAEGVLAPSDTDCIKINVEPDGRFTLVASALMACGDGDDDESVAMVGSDPYPSFEAAEAAGLAWAEAHCVETIYVETGGELERVRPAQPVSA
;
A
#
# COMPACT_ATOMS: atom_id res chain seq x y z
N MET A 1 13.64 4.34 -6.66
CA MET A 1 12.67 3.66 -5.80
C MET A 1 13.23 2.30 -5.36
N GLU A 2 13.43 2.12 -4.07
CA GLU A 2 13.69 0.83 -3.41
C GLU A 2 12.36 0.15 -3.08
N ILE A 3 12.28 -1.17 -3.26
CA ILE A 3 11.04 -1.94 -3.04
C ILE A 3 11.28 -2.91 -1.88
N VAL A 4 10.54 -2.71 -0.78
CA VAL A 4 10.61 -3.55 0.41
C VAL A 4 9.36 -4.42 0.50
N ARG A 5 9.47 -5.68 0.11
CA ARG A 5 8.37 -6.64 0.24
C ARG A 5 8.28 -7.15 1.67
N LEU A 6 7.17 -6.91 2.33
CA LEU A 6 6.90 -7.40 3.67
C LEU A 6 6.42 -8.84 3.61
N ALA A 7 6.69 -9.59 4.69
CA ALA A 7 6.13 -10.92 4.83
C ALA A 7 4.60 -10.85 4.97
N GLU A 8 3.91 -11.92 4.58
CA GLU A 8 2.45 -11.97 4.67
C GLU A 8 1.96 -11.66 6.09
N GLY A 9 1.01 -10.73 6.22
CA GLY A 9 0.49 -10.26 7.50
C GLY A 9 1.40 -9.29 8.28
N VAL A 10 2.53 -8.88 7.72
CA VAL A 10 3.34 -7.77 8.24
C VAL A 10 2.90 -6.48 7.56
N LEU A 11 2.51 -5.49 8.36
CA LEU A 11 2.08 -4.18 7.89
C LEU A 11 3.27 -3.24 7.77
N ALA A 12 3.19 -2.32 6.81
CA ALA A 12 4.12 -1.22 6.74
C ALA A 12 3.94 -0.28 7.95
N PRO A 13 5.00 0.38 8.42
CA PRO A 13 4.87 1.45 9.41
C PRO A 13 3.93 2.55 8.90
N SER A 14 3.14 3.16 9.79
CA SER A 14 2.16 4.20 9.42
C SER A 14 2.78 5.48 8.83
N ASP A 15 4.08 5.66 8.99
CA ASP A 15 4.86 6.82 8.57
C ASP A 15 5.76 6.48 7.37
N THR A 16 5.30 5.58 6.48
CA THR A 16 6.06 5.15 5.30
C THR A 16 5.17 5.02 4.08
N ASP A 17 5.78 5.17 2.91
CA ASP A 17 5.10 4.92 1.64
C ASP A 17 4.84 3.41 1.48
N CYS A 18 3.60 3.04 1.21
CA CYS A 18 3.23 1.64 1.12
C CYS A 18 2.18 1.34 0.04
N ILE A 19 2.23 0.11 -0.43
CA ILE A 19 1.27 -0.53 -1.32
C ILE A 19 0.67 -1.70 -0.53
N LYS A 20 -0.62 -1.62 -0.26
CA LYS A 20 -1.43 -2.72 0.25
C LYS A 20 -2.21 -3.38 -0.87
N ILE A 21 -1.98 -4.67 -1.06
CA ILE A 21 -2.72 -5.47 -2.03
C ILE A 21 -3.60 -6.45 -1.27
N ASN A 22 -4.93 -6.32 -1.39
CA ASN A 22 -5.87 -7.22 -0.74
C ASN A 22 -6.37 -8.30 -1.69
N VAL A 23 -6.50 -9.53 -1.19
CA VAL A 23 -7.21 -10.61 -1.88
C VAL A 23 -8.70 -10.51 -1.58
N GLU A 24 -9.50 -10.32 -2.62
CA GLU A 24 -10.95 -10.34 -2.57
C GLU A 24 -11.48 -11.78 -2.51
N PRO A 25 -12.68 -12.02 -1.92
CA PRO A 25 -13.27 -13.36 -1.82
C PRO A 25 -13.55 -14.02 -3.17
N ASP A 26 -13.64 -13.24 -4.24
CA ASP A 26 -13.78 -13.73 -5.62
C ASP A 26 -12.45 -14.05 -6.32
N GLY A 27 -11.32 -13.95 -5.61
CA GLY A 27 -9.98 -14.28 -6.10
C GLY A 27 -9.34 -13.17 -6.94
N ARG A 28 -9.96 -11.99 -7.01
CA ARG A 28 -9.35 -10.76 -7.57
C ARG A 28 -8.59 -10.00 -6.49
N PHE A 29 -7.84 -8.99 -6.91
CA PHE A 29 -6.96 -8.24 -6.03
C PHE A 29 -7.35 -6.76 -6.02
N THR A 30 -7.49 -6.14 -4.87
CA THR A 30 -7.63 -4.69 -4.76
C THR A 30 -6.31 -4.06 -4.33
N LEU A 31 -6.07 -2.83 -4.78
CA LEU A 31 -4.85 -2.08 -4.50
C LEU A 31 -5.21 -0.82 -3.72
N VAL A 32 -4.48 -0.57 -2.65
CA VAL A 32 -4.42 0.72 -1.99
C VAL A 32 -2.95 1.11 -1.91
N ALA A 33 -2.58 2.29 -2.38
CA ALA A 33 -1.24 2.82 -2.24
C ALA A 33 -1.32 4.17 -1.52
N SER A 34 -0.35 4.44 -0.66
CA SER A 34 -0.22 5.70 0.04
C SER A 34 1.24 6.14 0.04
N ALA A 35 1.44 7.45 -0.12
CA ALA A 35 2.74 8.06 -0.06
C ALA A 35 2.67 9.37 0.72
N LEU A 36 3.67 9.59 1.55
CA LEU A 36 3.96 10.85 2.20
C LEU A 36 4.79 11.62 1.15
N MET A 37 4.22 12.67 0.54
CA MET A 37 4.81 13.31 -0.65
C MET A 37 6.28 13.71 -0.42
N ALA A 38 7.16 13.33 -1.36
CA ALA A 38 8.57 13.74 -1.38
C ALA A 38 8.97 14.54 -2.63
N CYS A 39 8.04 14.83 -3.56
CA CYS A 39 8.35 15.63 -4.74
C CYS A 39 7.31 16.71 -5.08
N GLY A 40 7.71 17.96 -4.87
CA GLY A 40 6.97 19.17 -5.19
C GLY A 40 7.42 20.32 -4.28
N ASP A 41 7.42 21.56 -4.78
CA ASP A 41 7.75 22.79 -4.02
C ASP A 41 6.66 23.17 -3.00
N GLY A 42 5.86 22.20 -2.54
CA GLY A 42 4.71 22.39 -1.66
C GLY A 42 4.92 21.67 -0.34
N ASP A 43 4.54 22.32 0.76
CA ASP A 43 4.64 21.87 2.15
C ASP A 43 4.68 20.34 2.32
N ASP A 44 5.75 19.86 2.96
CA ASP A 44 6.13 18.46 3.26
C ASP A 44 5.07 17.61 4.03
N ASP A 45 3.83 18.06 4.18
CA ASP A 45 2.79 17.43 5.01
C ASP A 45 1.60 16.86 4.21
N GLU A 46 1.62 16.90 2.87
CA GLU A 46 0.52 16.35 2.06
C GLU A 46 0.73 14.86 1.79
N SER A 47 -0.16 14.01 2.33
CA SER A 47 -0.19 12.58 2.00
C SER A 47 -1.13 12.32 0.83
N VAL A 48 -0.66 11.57 -0.16
CA VAL A 48 -1.44 11.16 -1.32
C VAL A 48 -1.76 9.68 -1.23
N ALA A 49 -3.01 9.32 -1.55
CA ALA A 49 -3.43 7.94 -1.58
C ALA A 49 -4.16 7.62 -2.88
N MET A 50 -3.89 6.42 -3.41
CA MET A 50 -4.57 5.82 -4.54
C MET A 50 -5.36 4.60 -4.05
N VAL A 51 -6.60 4.49 -4.52
CA VAL A 51 -7.36 3.24 -4.49
C VAL A 51 -7.52 2.78 -5.93
N GLY A 52 -7.07 1.56 -6.22
CA GLY A 52 -7.26 0.95 -7.54
C GLY A 52 -8.75 0.89 -7.87
N SER A 53 -9.14 1.44 -9.03
CA SER A 53 -10.56 1.53 -9.41
C SER A 53 -11.21 0.19 -9.72
N ASP A 54 -10.47 -0.74 -10.34
CA ASP A 54 -10.95 -2.08 -10.68
C ASP A 54 -10.12 -3.15 -9.98
N PRO A 55 -10.74 -4.28 -9.57
CA PRO A 55 -9.99 -5.41 -9.02
C PRO A 55 -9.09 -6.02 -10.10
N TYR A 56 -7.81 -6.16 -9.77
CA TYR A 56 -6.79 -6.72 -10.63
C TYR A 56 -6.93 -8.25 -10.75
N PRO A 57 -6.55 -8.82 -11.91
CA PRO A 57 -6.64 -10.26 -12.15
C PRO A 57 -5.54 -11.07 -11.44
N SER A 58 -4.47 -10.43 -10.98
CA SER A 58 -3.37 -11.06 -10.29
C SER A 58 -2.68 -10.09 -9.33
N PHE A 59 -2.00 -10.66 -8.34
CA PHE A 59 -1.13 -9.90 -7.43
C PHE A 59 -0.08 -9.07 -8.21
N GLU A 60 0.57 -9.69 -9.20
CA GLU A 60 1.61 -9.02 -10.01
C GLU A 60 1.04 -7.82 -10.78
N ALA A 61 -0.21 -7.89 -11.26
CA ALA A 61 -0.85 -6.76 -11.93
C ALA A 61 -1.17 -5.61 -10.95
N ALA A 62 -1.60 -5.93 -9.72
CA ALA A 62 -1.82 -4.94 -8.67
C ALA A 62 -0.49 -4.30 -8.20
N GLU A 63 0.55 -5.12 -7.99
CA GLU A 63 1.89 -4.66 -7.63
C GLU A 63 2.45 -3.72 -8.71
N ALA A 64 2.39 -4.12 -9.98
CA ALA A 64 2.88 -3.29 -11.09
C ALA A 64 2.15 -1.94 -11.16
N ALA A 65 0.84 -1.90 -10.93
CA ALA A 65 0.08 -0.65 -10.93
C ALA A 65 0.45 0.26 -9.74
N GLY A 66 0.61 -0.32 -8.55
CA GLY A 66 1.06 0.42 -7.36
C GLY A 66 2.47 0.97 -7.51
N LEU A 67 3.39 0.17 -8.06
CA LEU A 67 4.77 0.59 -8.31
C LEU A 67 4.83 1.72 -9.34
N ALA A 68 4.07 1.61 -10.45
CA ALA A 68 4.01 2.67 -11.45
C ALA A 68 3.44 3.98 -10.88
N TRP A 69 2.45 3.89 -9.98
CA TRP A 69 1.96 5.05 -9.25
C TRP A 69 3.04 5.66 -8.35
N ALA A 70 3.74 4.84 -7.58
CA ALA A 70 4.80 5.29 -6.67
C ALA A 70 5.96 5.97 -7.41
N GLU A 71 6.35 5.44 -8.58
CA GLU A 71 7.34 6.08 -9.45
C GLU A 71 6.87 7.46 -9.93
N ALA A 72 5.59 7.61 -10.27
CA ALA A 72 5.02 8.90 -10.66
C ALA A 72 4.97 9.93 -9.52
N HIS A 73 4.99 9.47 -8.27
CA HIS A 73 5.02 10.29 -7.06
C HIS A 73 6.43 10.39 -6.42
N CYS A 74 7.47 9.99 -7.16
CA CYS A 74 8.87 10.04 -6.75
C CYS A 74 9.17 9.36 -5.41
N VAL A 75 8.43 8.30 -5.08
CA VAL A 75 8.64 7.54 -3.85
C VAL A 75 10.05 6.95 -3.85
N GLU A 76 10.80 7.23 -2.79
CA GLU A 76 12.18 6.74 -2.65
C GLU A 76 12.21 5.29 -2.19
N THR A 77 11.38 4.91 -1.23
CA THR A 77 11.26 3.56 -0.68
C THR A 77 9.79 3.22 -0.52
N ILE A 78 9.34 2.13 -1.14
CA ILE A 78 7.96 1.67 -1.01
C ILE A 78 7.86 0.28 -0.39
N TYR A 79 7.00 0.16 0.62
CA TYR A 79 6.71 -1.10 1.29
C TYR A 79 5.53 -1.79 0.62
N VAL A 80 5.69 -3.05 0.21
CA VAL A 80 4.59 -3.84 -0.35
C VAL A 80 4.10 -4.81 0.71
N GLU A 81 2.86 -4.63 1.16
CA GLU A 81 2.17 -5.52 2.08
C GLU A 81 1.00 -6.24 1.41
N THR A 82 0.71 -7.45 1.90
CA THR A 82 -0.37 -8.28 1.41
C THR A 82 -1.46 -8.41 2.48
N GLY A 83 -2.68 -8.01 2.12
CA GLY A 83 -3.90 -8.23 2.90
C GLY A 83 -4.74 -9.36 2.29
N GLY A 84 -5.47 -10.11 3.12
CA GLY A 84 -6.33 -11.19 2.62
C GLY A 84 -6.48 -12.34 3.61
N GLU A 85 -7.73 -12.67 3.92
CA GLU A 85 -8.30 -13.70 4.82
C GLU A 85 -7.69 -13.90 6.25
N LEU A 86 -6.45 -13.52 6.53
CA LEU A 86 -5.87 -13.48 7.87
C LEU A 86 -6.28 -12.24 8.69
N GLU A 87 -6.89 -11.24 8.07
CA GLU A 87 -7.51 -10.10 8.79
C GLU A 87 -8.87 -10.45 9.44
N ARG A 88 -9.35 -11.70 9.32
CA ARG A 88 -10.58 -12.13 10.02
C ARG A 88 -10.48 -12.10 11.55
N VAL A 89 -9.30 -11.91 12.13
CA VAL A 89 -9.15 -11.81 13.59
C VAL A 89 -8.05 -10.82 13.98
N ARG A 90 -8.37 -9.52 14.03
CA ARG A 90 -7.78 -8.67 15.08
C ARG A 90 -8.82 -7.72 15.68
N PRO A 91 -9.00 -7.72 17.02
CA PRO A 91 -9.62 -6.60 17.71
C PRO A 91 -8.72 -5.36 17.54
N ALA A 92 -9.35 -4.20 17.38
CA ALA A 92 -8.69 -2.90 17.27
C ALA A 92 -7.55 -2.78 18.30
N GLN A 93 -6.34 -2.46 17.85
CA GLN A 93 -5.23 -2.24 18.77
C GLN A 93 -5.61 -1.09 19.72
N PRO A 94 -5.41 -1.23 21.05
CA PRO A 94 -5.65 -0.13 21.96
C PRO A 94 -4.64 0.98 21.64
N VAL A 95 -5.16 2.16 21.31
CA VAL A 95 -4.40 3.41 21.32
C VAL A 95 -3.85 3.60 22.73
N SER A 96 -2.53 3.47 22.88
CA SER A 96 -1.89 3.84 24.16
C SER A 96 -1.88 5.36 24.25
N ALA A 97 -2.59 5.87 25.25
CA ALA A 97 -2.66 7.27 25.66
C ALA A 97 -1.40 7.75 26.39
#